data_AF-A0A6I5NTV5-F1
#
_entry.id   AF-A0A6I5NTV5-F1
#
_cell.length_a   1.000
_cell.length_b   1.000
_cell.length_c   1.000
_cell.angle_alpha   90.00
_cell.angle_beta   90.00
_cell.angle_gamma   90.00
#
_symmetry.space_group_name_H-M   'P 1'
#
loop_
_entity.id
_entity.type
_entity.pdbx_description
1 polymer ?
#
loop_
_entity_poly.entity_id
_entity_poly.type
_entity_poly.pdbx_seq_one_letter_code
_entity_poly.pdbx_strand_id
1 'polypeptide(L)'
;MVRVLEDTKTGYREVWPCYPEWANEWGLDCRQLPPVTLDRPNQKIGHSVTKYLSPKLPFAPYDLRHAWAVRTLLFGWPVELSARQMGHSVEVHTRTYQRWITRQQTQQVYDLLVNRSDRPRPPMHDNENGEGR
;
A
#
# COMPACT_ATOMS: atom_id res chain seq x y z
N MET A 1 -5.52 12.03 -0.51
CA MET A 1 -5.39 11.11 0.65
C MET A 1 -6.79 10.80 1.16
N VAL A 2 -7.06 9.55 1.54
CA VAL A 2 -8.35 9.11 2.06
C VAL A 2 -8.25 8.91 3.57
N ARG A 3 -9.20 9.45 4.33
CA ARG A 3 -9.28 9.28 5.79
C ARG A 3 -10.27 8.18 6.14
N VAL A 4 -9.84 7.26 7.01
CA VAL A 4 -10.75 6.33 7.67
C VAL A 4 -10.98 6.85 9.09
N LEU A 5 -12.25 7.07 9.44
CA LEU A 5 -12.65 7.61 10.73
C LEU A 5 -12.42 6.61 11.87
N GLU A 6 -12.44 7.14 13.09
CA GLU A 6 -12.10 6.43 14.32
C GLU A 6 -13.07 5.27 14.65
N ASP A 7 -14.33 5.38 14.22
CA ASP A 7 -15.41 4.38 14.42
C ASP A 7 -15.23 3.07 13.64
N THR A 8 -14.00 2.68 13.30
CA THR A 8 -13.70 1.41 12.64
C THR A 8 -12.93 0.49 13.57
N LYS A 9 -13.04 -0.84 13.34
CA LYS A 9 -12.34 -1.88 14.10
C LYS A 9 -10.83 -1.65 14.26
N THR A 10 -10.23 -0.89 13.34
CA THR A 10 -8.78 -0.66 13.26
C THR A 10 -8.40 0.81 13.49
N GLY A 11 -9.33 1.62 13.99
CA GLY A 11 -9.11 3.03 14.34
C GLY A 11 -8.83 3.96 13.16
N TYR A 12 -8.53 5.21 13.50
CA TYR A 12 -8.18 6.26 12.55
C TYR A 12 -6.93 5.91 11.75
N ARG A 13 -6.97 6.17 10.44
CA ARG A 13 -5.79 6.10 9.58
C ARG A 13 -5.98 6.90 8.30
N GLU A 14 -4.87 7.38 7.79
CA GLU A 14 -4.78 8.04 6.50
C GLU A 14 -4.19 7.08 5.48
N VAL A 15 -4.78 7.06 4.28
CA VAL A 15 -4.38 6.20 3.18
C VAL A 15 -3.97 7.06 2.00
N TRP A 16 -2.74 6.89 1.56
CA TRP A 16 -2.20 7.58 0.39
C TRP A 16 -2.34 6.70 -0.86
N PRO A 17 -2.75 7.28 -1.99
CA PRO A 17 -2.72 6.57 -3.26
C PRO A 17 -1.27 6.37 -3.71
N CYS A 18 -0.92 5.18 -4.22
CA CYS A 18 0.39 4.95 -4.83
C CYS A 18 0.59 5.82 -6.08
N TYR A 19 -0.52 6.14 -6.77
CA TYR A 19 -0.60 7.06 -7.90
C TYR A 19 -1.52 8.23 -7.52
N PRO A 20 -0.98 9.32 -6.95
CA PRO A 20 -1.77 10.52 -6.64
C PRO A 20 -2.57 11.07 -7.82
N GLU A 21 -2.04 10.95 -9.03
CA GLU A 21 -2.68 11.33 -10.28
C GLU A 21 -4.01 10.60 -10.50
N TRP A 22 -4.09 9.29 -10.21
CA TRP A 22 -5.34 8.54 -10.35
C TRP A 22 -6.40 9.00 -9.35
N ALA A 23 -5.99 9.42 -8.16
CA ALA A 23 -6.93 9.97 -7.18
C ALA A 23 -7.58 11.26 -7.68
N ASN A 24 -6.81 12.08 -8.41
CA ASN A 24 -7.30 13.31 -9.02
C ASN A 24 -8.15 13.02 -10.26
N GLU A 25 -7.66 12.20 -11.18
CA GLU A 25 -8.35 11.85 -12.44
C GLU A 25 -9.71 11.19 -12.20
N TRP A 26 -9.81 10.35 -11.17
CA TRP A 26 -11.07 9.66 -10.84
C TRP A 26 -11.96 10.46 -9.89
N GLY A 27 -11.53 11.66 -9.46
CA GLY A 27 -12.26 12.50 -8.53
C GLY A 27 -12.63 11.77 -7.24
N LEU A 28 -11.66 11.06 -6.63
CA LEU A 28 -11.93 10.25 -5.42
C LEU A 28 -12.28 11.11 -4.19
N ASP A 29 -11.99 12.40 -4.24
CA ASP A 29 -12.45 13.43 -3.31
C ASP A 29 -13.97 13.69 -3.45
N CYS A 30 -14.51 13.57 -4.65
CA CYS A 30 -15.95 13.54 -4.91
C CYS A 30 -16.52 12.16 -4.58
N ARG A 31 -16.90 11.95 -3.32
CA ARG A 31 -17.35 10.65 -2.80
C ARG A 31 -18.63 10.12 -3.48
N GLN A 32 -18.48 9.37 -4.57
CA GLN A 32 -19.57 8.66 -5.25
C GLN A 32 -19.70 7.24 -4.68
N LEU A 33 -20.56 7.07 -3.68
CA LEU A 33 -20.82 5.75 -3.10
C LEU A 33 -21.94 5.02 -3.83
N PRO A 34 -21.88 3.69 -3.93
CA PRO A 34 -23.04 2.92 -4.33
C PRO A 34 -24.20 3.17 -3.35
N PRO A 35 -25.46 3.15 -3.81
CA PRO A 35 -26.63 3.38 -2.97
C PRO A 35 -26.89 2.16 -2.07
N VAL A 36 -26.06 1.99 -1.05
CA VAL A 36 -26.12 0.88 -0.10
C VAL A 36 -26.31 1.42 1.31
N THR A 37 -27.13 0.74 2.11
CA THR A 37 -27.31 1.09 3.53
C THR A 37 -25.97 0.94 4.27
N LEU A 38 -25.57 1.96 5.02
CA LEU A 38 -24.31 1.99 5.76
C LEU A 38 -24.49 1.70 7.26
N ASP A 39 -25.70 1.82 7.80
CA ASP A 39 -26.00 1.52 9.21
C ASP A 39 -26.19 0.02 9.44
N ARG A 40 -25.10 -0.75 9.33
CA ARG A 40 -25.06 -2.20 9.54
C ARG A 40 -23.61 -2.67 9.67
N PRO A 41 -23.36 -3.92 10.10
CA PRO A 41 -22.00 -4.45 10.21
C PRO A 41 -21.21 -4.34 8.91
N ASN A 42 -19.92 -3.99 9.00
CA ASN A 42 -19.00 -3.80 7.88
C ASN A 42 -19.00 -4.96 6.86
N GLN A 43 -19.18 -6.19 7.34
CA GLN A 43 -19.29 -7.37 6.47
C GLN A 43 -20.49 -7.30 5.51
N LYS A 44 -21.67 -6.86 6.00
CA LYS A 44 -22.88 -6.70 5.19
C LYS A 44 -22.78 -5.52 4.23
N ILE A 45 -22.12 -4.43 4.66
CA ILE A 45 -21.79 -3.29 3.78
C ILE A 45 -20.89 -3.78 2.65
N GLY A 46 -19.78 -4.43 2.99
CA GLY A 46 -18.81 -4.97 2.02
C GLY A 46 -19.47 -5.92 1.01
N HIS A 47 -20.31 -6.84 1.48
CA HIS A 47 -21.07 -7.73 0.59
C HIS A 47 -21.96 -6.96 -0.40
N SER A 48 -22.66 -5.91 0.08
CA SER A 48 -23.54 -5.10 -0.79
C SER A 48 -22.77 -4.27 -1.80
N VAL A 49 -21.63 -3.70 -1.39
CA VAL A 49 -20.72 -2.99 -2.29
C VAL A 49 -20.20 -3.94 -3.36
N THR A 50 -19.76 -5.14 -2.97
CA THR A 50 -19.32 -6.17 -3.92
C THR A 50 -20.43 -6.53 -4.89
N LYS A 51 -21.63 -6.86 -4.41
CA LYS A 51 -22.77 -7.20 -5.27
C LYS A 51 -23.13 -6.06 -6.25
N TYR A 52 -23.04 -4.81 -5.81
CA TYR A 52 -23.32 -3.66 -6.68
C TYR A 52 -22.26 -3.47 -7.77
N LEU A 53 -20.98 -3.64 -7.44
CA LEU A 53 -19.87 -3.34 -8.34
C LEU A 53 -19.48 -4.52 -9.24
N SER A 54 -19.62 -5.76 -8.79
CA SER A 54 -19.20 -6.95 -9.55
C SER A 54 -19.73 -7.02 -10.98
N PRO A 55 -21.00 -6.68 -11.30
CA PRO A 55 -21.48 -6.67 -12.68
C PRO A 55 -20.91 -5.55 -13.54
N LYS A 56 -20.28 -4.54 -12.94
CA LYS A 56 -19.76 -3.33 -13.60
C LYS A 56 -18.25 -3.37 -13.80
N LEU A 57 -17.56 -4.34 -13.21
CA LEU A 57 -16.11 -4.43 -13.19
C LEU A 57 -15.65 -5.78 -13.74
N PRO A 58 -14.52 -5.83 -14.47
CA PRO A 58 -13.94 -7.07 -14.95
C PRO A 58 -13.17 -7.85 -13.86
N PHE A 59 -13.15 -7.35 -12.62
CA PHE A 59 -12.44 -7.95 -11.48
C PHE A 59 -13.26 -7.80 -10.19
N ALA A 60 -12.88 -8.53 -9.14
CA ALA A 60 -13.56 -8.39 -7.85
C ALA A 60 -13.16 -7.05 -7.20
N PRO A 61 -14.09 -6.24 -6.66
CA PRO A 61 -13.75 -4.96 -6.04
C PRO A 61 -12.66 -5.04 -4.97
N TYR A 62 -12.58 -6.16 -4.25
CA TYR A 62 -11.57 -6.42 -3.24
C TYR A 62 -10.15 -6.56 -3.83
N ASP A 63 -10.03 -6.90 -5.12
CA ASP A 63 -8.75 -6.95 -5.83
C ASP A 63 -8.08 -5.57 -5.91
N LEU A 64 -8.84 -4.47 -5.87
CA LEU A 64 -8.26 -3.13 -5.79
C LEU A 64 -7.45 -2.94 -4.50
N ARG A 65 -7.94 -3.49 -3.38
CA ARG A 65 -7.22 -3.49 -2.09
C ARG A 65 -5.95 -4.33 -2.19
N HIS A 66 -6.01 -5.49 -2.84
CA HIS A 66 -4.83 -6.33 -3.06
C HIS A 66 -3.81 -5.64 -3.97
N ALA A 67 -4.26 -5.07 -5.08
CA ALA A 67 -3.40 -4.37 -6.04
C ALA A 67 -2.73 -3.15 -5.41
N TRP A 68 -3.42 -2.40 -4.54
CA TRP A 68 -2.79 -1.31 -3.77
C TRP A 68 -1.63 -1.84 -2.91
N ALA A 69 -1.83 -2.91 -2.13
CA ALA A 69 -0.80 -3.49 -1.27
C ALA A 69 0.42 -4.01 -2.05
N VAL A 70 0.19 -4.65 -3.19
CA VAL A 70 1.28 -5.12 -4.05
C VAL A 70 2.03 -3.94 -4.67
N ARG A 71 1.34 -2.86 -5.05
CA ARG A 71 1.99 -1.66 -5.58
C ARG A 71 2.85 -0.95 -4.54
N THR A 72 2.42 -0.82 -3.29
CA THR A 72 3.26 -0.17 -2.26
C THR A 72 4.59 -0.91 -2.08
N LEU A 73 4.58 -2.25 -2.15
CA LEU A 73 5.80 -3.05 -2.18
C LEU A 73 6.68 -2.68 -3.38
N LEU A 74 6.12 -2.67 -4.60
CA LEU A 74 6.86 -2.33 -5.82
C LEU A 74 7.40 -0.90 -5.83
N PHE A 75 6.77 0.00 -5.08
CA PHE A 75 7.19 1.39 -4.90
C PHE A 75 8.25 1.54 -3.80
N GLY A 76 8.68 0.44 -3.18
CA GLY A 76 9.68 0.44 -2.11
C GLY A 76 9.18 1.05 -0.80
N TRP A 77 7.86 1.03 -0.54
CA TRP A 77 7.33 1.52 0.72
C TRP A 77 7.71 0.59 1.88
N PRO A 78 8.00 1.13 3.08
CA PRO A 78 8.13 0.31 4.28
C PRO A 78 6.87 -0.52 4.50
N VAL A 79 7.05 -1.80 4.87
CA VAL A 79 5.93 -2.73 5.09
C VAL A 79 5.05 -2.27 6.25
N GLU A 80 5.64 -1.64 7.27
CA GLU A 80 4.96 -1.05 8.43
C GLU A 80 4.03 0.07 8.00
N LEU A 81 4.48 0.93 7.06
CA LEU A 81 3.67 2.00 6.51
C LEU A 81 2.47 1.41 5.75
N SER A 82 2.72 0.43 4.89
CA SER A 82 1.68 -0.25 4.11
C SER A 82 0.66 -0.95 5.03
N ALA A 83 1.13 -1.70 6.04
CA ALA A 83 0.29 -2.38 7.02
C ALA A 83 -0.59 -1.40 7.80
N ARG A 84 0.00 -0.31 8.31
CA ARG A 84 -0.73 0.73 9.06
C ARG A 84 -1.85 1.36 8.25
N GLN A 85 -1.58 1.76 7.00
CA GLN A 85 -2.61 2.37 6.14
C GLN A 85 -3.73 1.39 5.79
N MET A 86 -3.43 0.09 5.73
CA MET A 86 -4.46 -0.94 5.54
C MET A 86 -5.23 -1.29 6.81
N GLY A 87 -4.80 -0.84 7.99
CA GLY A 87 -5.36 -1.26 9.28
C GLY A 87 -4.99 -2.70 9.64
N HIS A 88 -3.80 -3.16 9.23
CA HIS A 88 -3.28 -4.48 9.56
C HIS A 88 -2.12 -4.36 10.56
N SER A 89 -1.88 -5.41 11.36
CA SER A 89 -0.54 -5.61 11.94
C SER A 89 0.45 -5.98 10.83
N VAL A 90 1.74 -5.76 11.06
CA VAL A 90 2.80 -6.17 10.12
C VAL A 90 2.70 -7.67 9.82
N GLU A 91 2.51 -8.49 10.86
CA GLU A 91 2.36 -9.94 10.70
C GLU A 91 1.18 -10.31 9.79
N VAL A 92 0.00 -9.72 10.01
CA VAL A 92 -1.20 -9.97 9.17
C VAL A 92 -0.96 -9.52 7.74
N HIS A 93 -0.35 -8.36 7.55
CA HIS A 93 -0.04 -7.81 6.23
C HIS A 93 0.96 -8.73 5.50
N THR A 94 2.09 -9.04 6.11
CA THR A 94 3.12 -9.91 5.53
C THR A 94 2.55 -11.29 5.23
N ARG A 95 1.84 -11.95 6.15
CA ARG A 95 1.22 -13.26 5.88
C ARG A 95 0.27 -13.22 4.67
N THR A 96 -0.48 -12.13 4.51
CA THR A 96 -1.43 -11.96 3.40
C THR A 96 -0.71 -11.75 2.06
N TYR A 97 0.39 -11.01 2.06
CA TYR A 97 1.01 -10.50 0.83
C TYR A 97 2.38 -11.12 0.49
N GLN A 98 3.00 -11.90 1.38
CA GLN A 98 4.31 -12.53 1.18
C GLN A 98 4.40 -13.39 -0.09
N ARG A 99 3.27 -13.99 -0.51
CA ARG A 99 3.20 -14.77 -1.76
C ARG A 99 3.48 -13.93 -3.02
N TRP A 100 3.35 -12.61 -2.90
CA TRP A 100 3.67 -11.63 -3.93
C TRP A 100 5.08 -11.06 -3.75
N ILE A 101 5.97 -11.72 -3.01
CA ILE A 101 7.39 -11.37 -2.95
C ILE A 101 8.15 -12.46 -3.70
N THR A 102 8.15 -12.35 -5.02
CA THR A 102 8.95 -13.21 -5.91
C THR A 102 10.35 -12.62 -6.11
N ARG A 103 11.29 -13.44 -6.60
CA ARG A 103 12.63 -12.96 -6.99
C ARG A 103 12.56 -11.77 -7.96
N GLN A 104 11.62 -11.78 -8.90
CA GLN A 104 11.44 -10.68 -9.86
C GLN A 104 11.05 -9.38 -9.15
N GLN A 105 10.10 -9.44 -8.22
CA GLN A 105 9.65 -8.26 -7.48
C GLN A 105 10.74 -7.76 -6.54
N THR A 106 11.48 -8.66 -5.89
CA THR A 106 12.66 -8.29 -5.10
C THR A 106 13.69 -7.57 -5.96
N GLN A 107 13.96 -8.05 -7.17
CA GLN A 107 14.90 -7.39 -8.09
C GLN A 107 14.41 -5.99 -8.48
N GLN A 108 13.13 -5.84 -8.84
CA GLN A 108 12.55 -4.54 -9.20
C GLN A 108 12.66 -3.52 -8.06
N VAL A 109 12.35 -3.94 -6.83
CA VAL A 109 12.47 -3.07 -5.65
C VAL A 109 13.94 -2.75 -5.36
N TYR A 110 14.84 -3.72 -5.50
CA TYR A 110 16.28 -3.49 -5.37
C TYR A 110 16.78 -2.46 -6.38
N ASP A 111 16.45 -2.62 -7.67
CA ASP A 111 16.85 -1.71 -8.73
C ASP A 111 16.30 -0.30 -8.48
N LEU A 112 15.05 -0.18 -8.06
CA LEU A 112 14.45 1.10 -7.67
C LEU A 112 15.25 1.77 -6.56
N LEU A 113 15.55 1.04 -5.47
CA LEU A 113 16.24 1.59 -4.31
C LEU A 113 17.71 1.92 -4.58
N VAL A 114 18.38 1.11 -5.42
CA VAL A 114 19.79 1.32 -5.77
C VAL A 114 19.99 2.54 -6.67
N ASN A 115 19.03 2.81 -7.56
CA ASN A 115 19.08 3.93 -8.50
C ASN A 115 18.52 5.24 -7.92
N ARG A 116 18.07 5.25 -6.67
CA ARG A 116 17.65 6.47 -5.98
C ARG A 116 18.81 7.45 -5.83
N SER A 117 18.58 8.70 -6.20
CA SER A 117 19.57 9.77 -6.08
C SER A 117 19.97 10.07 -4.64
N ASP A 118 19.09 9.80 -3.68
CA ASP A 118 19.29 9.98 -2.24
C ASP A 118 19.80 8.72 -1.51
N ARG A 119 20.25 7.70 -2.26
CA ARG A 119 20.77 6.46 -1.66
C ARG A 119 21.97 6.75 -0.74
N PRO A 120 21.96 6.27 0.52
CA PRO A 120 23.10 6.39 1.42
C PRO A 120 24.37 5.77 0.82
N ARG A 121 25.50 6.45 1.00
CA ARG A 121 26.81 5.94 0.57
C ARG A 121 27.28 4.83 1.52
N PRO A 122 28.04 3.84 1.01
CA PRO A 122 28.66 2.85 1.89
C PRO A 122 29.60 3.55 2.88
N PRO A 123 29.85 2.94 4.06
CA PRO A 123 30.90 3.41 4.97
C PRO A 123 32.23 3.50 4.22
N MET A 124 32.95 4.62 4.34
CA MET A 124 34.31 4.71 3.84
C MET A 124 35.22 4.05 4.87
N HIS A 125 36.08 3.11 4.43
CA HIS A 125 37.22 2.71 5.23
C HIS A 125 38.30 3.77 5.03
N ASP A 126 38.67 4.47 6.08
CA ASP A 126 39.89 5.28 6.07
C ASP A 126 41.07 4.29 5.94
N ASN A 127 41.72 4.30 4.77
CA ASN A 127 43.02 3.67 4.63
C ASN A 127 44.03 4.53 5.40
N GLU A 128 44.20 4.27 6.69
CA GLU A 128 45.39 4.68 7.43
C GLU A 128 46.61 3.90 6.90
N ASN A 129 47.11 4.30 5.74
CA ASN A 129 48.48 4.04 5.31
C ASN A 129 49.23 5.36 5.33
N GLY A 130 49.63 5.78 6.52
CA GLY A 130 50.68 6.76 6.74
C GLY A 130 51.87 6.06 7.37
N GLU A 131 52.72 5.46 6.54
CA GLU A 131 54.07 5.03 6.92
C GLU A 131 54.81 6.23 7.54
N GLY A 132 54.92 6.25 8.86
CA GLY A 132 55.83 7.10 9.61
C GLY A 132 57.05 6.28 10.00
N ARG A 133 58.16 6.60 9.33
CA ARG A 133 59.53 6.11 9.56
C ARG A 133 59.97 6.11 11.02
#